data_AF-A0A1A6XRU4-F1
#
_entry.id   AF-A0A1A6XRU4-F1
#
_cell.length_a   1.000
_cell.length_b   1.000
_cell.length_c   1.000
_cell.angle_alpha   90.00
_cell.angle_beta   90.00
_cell.angle_gamma   90.00
#
_symmetry.space_group_name_H-M   'P 1'
#
loop_
_entity.id
_entity.type
_entity.pdbx_description
1 polymer ?
#
loop_
_entity_poly.entity_id
_entity_poly.type
_entity_poly.pdbx_seq_one_letter_code
_entity_poly.pdbx_strand_id
1 'polypeptide(L)'
;MIVHAALPLDEYGPPLSMVSAAEPARRGARADMPKAAFQFRDLRATAGTDKADSAGDIRKAQQQLGHQSVTMTEIYVRKRRSALTSPTK
;
A
#
# COMPACT_ATOMS: atom_id res chain seq x y z
N MET A 1 -10.77 19.62 -19.50
CA MET A 1 -11.42 18.71 -18.52
C MET A 1 -10.69 18.89 -17.20
N ILE A 2 -11.20 19.74 -16.30
CA ILE A 2 -10.63 19.89 -14.96
C ILE A 2 -11.20 18.75 -14.13
N VAL A 3 -10.40 17.72 -13.88
CA VAL A 3 -10.76 16.68 -12.89
C VAL A 3 -10.60 17.32 -11.52
N HIS A 4 -11.72 17.62 -10.87
CA HIS A 4 -11.70 17.90 -9.43
C HIS A 4 -11.24 16.63 -8.72
N ALA A 5 -10.06 16.69 -8.09
CA ALA A 5 -9.61 15.65 -7.19
C ALA A 5 -10.50 15.69 -5.94
N ALA A 6 -11.56 14.87 -5.95
CA ALA A 6 -12.42 14.71 -4.78
C ALA A 6 -11.63 14.01 -3.68
N LEU A 7 -11.31 14.73 -2.61
CA LEU A 7 -10.73 14.14 -1.41
C LEU A 7 -11.82 13.34 -0.68
N PRO A 8 -11.50 12.19 -0.07
CA PRO A 8 -12.42 11.52 0.84
C PRO A 8 -12.81 12.51 1.94
N LEU A 9 -14.11 12.64 2.19
CA LEU A 9 -14.66 13.52 3.21
C LEU A 9 -14.94 12.71 4.48
N ASP A 10 -14.76 13.35 5.63
CA ASP A 10 -15.27 12.86 6.89
C ASP A 10 -16.81 12.92 6.89
N GLU A 11 -17.45 12.24 7.84
CA GLU A 11 -18.91 12.20 7.99
C GLU A 11 -19.54 13.59 8.21
N TYR A 12 -18.74 14.57 8.62
CA TYR A 12 -19.13 15.97 8.81
C TYR A 12 -18.87 16.87 7.59
N GLY A 13 -18.33 16.33 6.49
CA GLY A 13 -18.03 17.07 5.25
C GLY A 13 -16.63 17.68 5.06
N PRO A 14 -15.75 17.91 6.07
CA PRO A 14 -14.38 18.34 5.80
C PRO A 14 -13.56 17.17 5.20
N PRO A 15 -12.45 17.45 4.50
CA PRO A 15 -11.56 16.40 4.02
C PRO A 15 -11.02 15.56 5.18
N LEU A 16 -10.99 14.25 4.96
CA LEU A 16 -10.70 13.27 5.99
C LEU A 16 -9.26 13.44 6.49
N SER A 17 -9.12 13.72 7.78
CA SER A 17 -7.83 13.97 8.40
C SER A 17 -7.03 12.68 8.60
N MET A 18 -5.70 12.79 8.69
CA MET A 18 -4.84 11.64 8.98
C MET A 18 -5.19 10.97 10.32
N VAL A 19 -5.66 11.74 11.30
CA VAL A 19 -6.08 11.22 12.61
C VAL A 19 -7.38 10.45 12.50
N SER A 20 -8.38 11.03 11.82
CA SER A 20 -9.68 10.37 11.55
C SER A 20 -9.51 9.06 10.75
N ALA A 21 -8.54 9.01 9.83
CA ALA A 21 -8.24 7.81 9.03
C ALA A 21 -7.52 6.71 9.83
N ALA A 22 -6.79 7.07 10.90
CA ALA A 22 -5.84 6.17 11.56
C ALA A 22 -6.51 5.00 12.27
N GLU A 23 -7.60 5.26 13.00
CA GLU A 23 -8.29 4.20 13.73
C GLU A 23 -9.00 3.20 12.80
N PRO A 24 -9.77 3.63 11.76
CA PRO A 24 -10.30 2.72 10.75
C PRO A 24 -9.22 1.86 10.09
N ALA A 25 -8.09 2.45 9.73
CA ALA A 25 -6.98 1.71 9.12
C ALA A 25 -6.36 0.67 10.05
N ARG A 26 -6.16 0.99 11.34
CA ARG A 26 -5.69 0.03 12.35
C ARG A 26 -6.70 -1.09 12.61
N ARG A 27 -7.99 -0.81 12.48
CA ARG A 27 -9.06 -1.81 12.60
C ARG A 27 -9.00 -2.84 11.47
N GLY A 28 -8.70 -2.39 10.26
CA GLY A 28 -8.56 -3.23 9.06
C GLY A 28 -7.16 -3.86 8.89
N ALA A 29 -6.22 -3.62 9.80
CA ALA A 29 -4.92 -4.27 9.78
C ALA A 29 -5.07 -5.80 10.01
N ARG A 30 -4.14 -6.59 9.48
CA ARG A 30 -4.13 -8.05 9.67
C ARG A 30 -4.14 -8.40 11.16
N ALA A 31 -4.88 -9.45 11.52
CA ALA A 31 -5.03 -9.90 12.91
C ALA A 31 -3.69 -10.18 13.61
N ASP A 32 -2.67 -10.59 12.85
CA ASP A 32 -1.34 -10.95 13.36
C ASP A 32 -0.40 -9.75 13.59
N MET A 33 -0.84 -8.52 13.29
CA MET A 33 -0.02 -7.32 13.47
C MET A 33 -0.53 -6.49 14.67
N PRO A 34 0.32 -6.19 15.66
CA PRO A 34 -0.07 -5.32 16.76
C PRO A 34 -0.43 -3.92 16.23
N LYS A 35 -1.60 -3.39 16.62
CA LYS A 35 -2.13 -2.10 16.15
C LYS A 35 -1.17 -0.92 16.36
N ALA A 36 -0.32 -0.99 17.38
CA ALA A 36 0.71 0.01 17.68
C ALA A 36 1.91 -0.04 16.71
N ALA A 37 2.18 -1.20 16.10
CA ALA A 37 3.22 -1.36 15.09
C ALA A 37 2.73 -1.02 13.67
N PHE A 38 1.42 -0.91 13.47
CA PHE A 38 0.83 -0.56 12.18
C PHE A 38 1.13 0.89 11.79
N GLN A 39 1.70 1.09 10.60
CA GLN A 39 1.93 2.40 10.03
C GLN A 39 1.41 2.47 8.60
N PHE A 40 0.82 3.60 8.21
CA PHE A 40 0.29 3.81 6.86
C PHE A 40 1.33 3.62 5.75
N ARG A 41 2.59 3.94 6.03
CA ARG A 41 3.68 3.72 5.08
C ARG A 41 3.88 2.24 4.73
N ASP A 42 3.55 1.33 5.65
CA ASP A 42 3.67 -0.10 5.39
C ASP A 42 2.64 -0.57 4.36
N LEU A 43 1.46 0.06 4.29
CA LEU A 43 0.49 -0.22 3.22
C LEU A 43 1.07 0.06 1.84
N ARG A 44 1.86 1.13 1.70
CA ARG A 44 2.54 1.48 0.45
C ARG A 44 3.57 0.41 0.06
N ALA A 45 4.34 -0.10 1.02
CA ALA A 45 5.29 -1.19 0.79
C ALA A 45 4.58 -2.52 0.45
N THR A 46 3.50 -2.85 1.15
CA THR A 46 2.69 -4.04 0.87
C THR A 46 2.06 -3.97 -0.52
N ALA A 47 1.46 -2.83 -0.91
CA ALA A 47 0.87 -2.64 -2.22
C ALA A 47 1.91 -2.69 -3.36
N GLY A 48 3.09 -2.10 -3.16
CA GLY A 48 4.19 -2.18 -4.11
C GLY A 48 4.67 -3.61 -4.31
N THR A 49 4.81 -4.37 -3.21
CA THR A 49 5.22 -5.77 -3.25
C THR A 49 4.19 -6.65 -3.94
N ASP A 50 2.91 -6.49 -3.60
CA ASP A 50 1.81 -7.26 -4.20
C ASP A 50 1.68 -7.02 -5.72
N LYS A 51 1.92 -5.77 -6.15
CA LYS A 51 1.92 -5.43 -7.57
C LYS A 51 3.10 -6.03 -8.32
N ALA A 52 4.31 -5.95 -7.75
CA ALA A 52 5.50 -6.53 -8.36
C ALA A 52 5.37 -8.06 -8.51
N ASP A 53 4.78 -8.70 -7.50
CA ASP A 53 4.54 -10.15 -7.47
C ASP A 53 3.46 -10.57 -8.49
N SER A 54 2.31 -9.91 -8.48
CA SER A 54 1.19 -10.22 -9.40
C SER A 54 1.52 -9.95 -10.87
N ALA A 55 2.33 -8.92 -11.16
CA ALA A 55 2.71 -8.57 -12.52
C ALA A 55 4.00 -9.25 -12.99
N GLY A 56 4.78 -9.83 -12.08
CA GLY A 56 6.14 -10.32 -12.35
C GLY A 56 7.13 -9.23 -12.79
N ASP A 57 6.77 -7.94 -12.71
CA ASP A 57 7.56 -6.81 -13.19
C ASP A 57 7.54 -5.65 -12.18
N ILE A 58 8.74 -5.28 -11.70
CA ILE A 58 8.97 -4.17 -10.79
C ILE A 58 8.62 -2.81 -11.40
N ARG A 59 8.63 -2.66 -12.72
CA ARG A 59 8.26 -1.41 -13.40
C ARG A 59 6.77 -1.09 -13.25
N LYS A 60 5.92 -2.11 -13.14
CA LYS A 60 4.49 -1.92 -12.84
C LYS A 60 4.28 -1.43 -11.40
N ALA A 61 5.08 -1.92 -10.45
CA ALA A 61 5.11 -1.38 -9.10
C ALA A 61 5.66 0.06 -9.06
N GLN A 62 6.68 0.38 -9.86
CA GLN A 62 7.22 1.74 -10.00
C GLN A 62 6.14 2.73 -10.47
N GLN A 63 5.40 2.38 -11.51
CA GLN A 63 4.30 3.20 -12.03
C GLN A 63 3.19 3.40 -11.00
N GLN A 64 2.82 2.34 -10.28
CA GLN A 64 1.79 2.43 -9.23
C GLN A 64 2.22 3.29 -8.04
N LEU A 65 3.49 3.22 -7.64
CA LEU A 65 4.01 4.01 -6.53
C LEU A 65 4.40 5.44 -6.94
N GLY A 66 4.44 5.75 -8.24
CA GLY A 66 4.84 7.05 -8.76
C GLY A 66 6.31 7.38 -8.50
N HIS A 67 7.20 6.38 -8.50
CA HIS A 67 8.62 6.58 -8.26
C HIS A 67 9.38 6.92 -9.55
N GLN A 68 10.33 7.86 -9.45
CA GLN A 68 11.17 8.26 -10.58
C GLN A 68 12.21 7.19 -10.97
N SER A 69 12.69 6.40 -10.01
CA SER A 69 13.68 5.35 -10.23
C SER A 69 13.22 4.00 -9.70
N VAL A 70 13.65 2.93 -10.37
CA VAL A 70 13.46 1.54 -9.96
C VAL A 70 14.14 1.29 -8.60
N THR A 71 15.30 1.89 -8.34
CA THR A 71 16.02 1.75 -7.07
C THR A 71 15.21 2.24 -5.87
N MET A 72 14.42 3.31 -6.03
CA MET A 72 13.49 3.74 -4.97
C MET A 72 12.36 2.73 -4.78
N THR A 73 11.91 2.10 -5.85
CA THR A 73 10.87 1.06 -5.80
C THR A 73 11.35 -0.19 -5.07
N GLU A 74 12.62 -0.57 -5.23
CA GLU A 74 13.22 -1.71 -4.52
C GLU A 74 13.19 -1.54 -3.00
N ILE A 75 13.28 -0.31 -2.48
CA ILE A 75 13.19 -0.05 -1.03
C ILE A 75 11.79 -0.39 -0.48
N TYR A 76 10.75 -0.18 -1.31
CA TYR A 76 9.36 -0.42 -0.92
C TYR A 76 8.86 -1.81 -1.33
N VAL A 77 9.48 -2.47 -2.29
CA VAL A 77 9.19 -3.86 -2.68
C VAL A 77 10.01 -4.80 -1.80
N ARG A 78 9.37 -5.37 -0.77
CA ARG A 78 10.03 -6.37 0.08
C ARG A 78 10.05 -7.70 -0.65
N LYS A 79 11.24 -8.30 -0.87
CA LYS A 79 11.31 -9.70 -1.31
C LYS A 79 10.63 -10.56 -0.24
N ARG A 80 9.47 -11.17 -0.57
CA ARG A 80 8.87 -12.18 0.30
C ARG A 80 9.94 -13.27 0.51
N ARG A 81 10.24 -13.59 1.77
CA ARG A 81 11.18 -14.65 2.16
C ARG A 81 10.70 -16.05 1.75
N SER A 82 9.47 -16.14 1.24
CA SER A 82 8.83 -17.33 0.71
C SER A 82 8.25 -16.93 -0.64
N ALA A 83 8.87 -17.35 -1.74
CA ALA A 83 8.21 -17.32 -3.03
C ALA A 83 6.85 -18.03 -2.87
N LEU A 84 5.79 -17.46 -3.43
CA LEU A 84 4.52 -18.18 -3.58
C LEU A 84 4.81 -19.37 -4.51
N THR A 85 5.24 -20.50 -3.94
CA THR A 85 5.19 -21.76 -4.65
C THR A 85 3.70 -22.09 -4.77
N SER A 86 3.19 -22.01 -5.98
CA SER A 86 1.91 -22.65 -6.28
C SER A 86 2.02 -24.11 -5.81
N PRO A 87 0.98 -24.68 -5.17
CA PRO A 87 1.02 -26.09 -4.82
C PRO A 87 1.22 -26.90 -6.10
N THR A 88 2.31 -27.65 -6.17
CA THR A 88 2.54 -28.58 -7.27
C THR A 88 1.64 -29.79 -7.06
N LYS A 89 0.49 -29.74 -7.75
CA LYS A 89 -0.49 -30.81 -8.02
C LYS A 89 -1.24 -31.41 -6.84
#